data_AF-A0A7V7AR33-F1
#
_entry.id   AF-A0A7V7AR33-F1
#
_cell.length_a   1.000
_cell.length_b   1.000
_cell.length_c   1.000
_cell.angle_alpha   90.00
_cell.angle_beta   90.00
_cell.angle_gamma   90.00
#
_symmetry.space_group_name_H-M   'P 1'
#
loop_
_entity.id
_entity.type
_entity.pdbx_description
1 polymer ?
#
loop_
_entity_poly.entity_id
_entity_poly.type
_entity_poly.pdbx_seq_one_letter_code
_entity_poly.pdbx_strand_id
1 'polypeptide(L)'
;NCIRGTVWDANSLDYEVTVLTDGTGAKTDEVHQANLYDMKNIGIMMMTTEEFINSLPNVPRENHVEKIRKDIEEKKIVPEPSSY
;
A
#
# COMPACT_ATOMS: atom_id res chain seq x y z
N ASN A 1 0.63 -11.85 3.24
CA ASN A 1 1.86 -12.65 3.02
C ASN A 1 2.69 -12.19 1.84
N CYS A 2 2.12 -11.94 0.65
CA CYS A 2 2.92 -11.51 -0.50
C CYS A 2 3.75 -10.24 -0.21
N ILE A 3 3.12 -9.22 0.40
CA ILE A 3 3.82 -7.99 0.81
C ILE A 3 4.98 -8.28 1.76
N ARG A 4 4.75 -9.10 2.81
CA ARG A 4 5.80 -9.54 3.72
C ARG A 4 6.97 -10.19 2.98
N GLY A 5 6.70 -11.06 2.00
CA GLY A 5 7.74 -11.67 1.16
C GLY A 5 8.59 -10.63 0.42
N THR A 6 7.94 -9.70 -0.29
CA THR A 6 8.62 -8.61 -0.99
C THR A 6 9.44 -7.72 -0.06
N VAL A 7 8.95 -7.45 1.16
CA VAL A 7 9.68 -6.67 2.16
C VAL A 7 10.96 -7.38 2.60
N TRP A 8 10.90 -8.70 2.83
CA TRP A 8 12.10 -9.48 3.16
C TRP A 8 13.12 -9.50 2.02
N ASP A 9 12.65 -9.68 0.78
CA ASP A 9 13.52 -9.63 -0.39
C ASP A 9 14.19 -8.25 -0.53
N ALA A 10 13.42 -7.17 -0.40
CA ALA A 10 13.94 -5.81 -0.50
C ALA A 10 14.93 -5.47 0.62
N ASN A 11 14.64 -5.89 1.85
CA ASN A 11 15.54 -5.73 3.00
C ASN A 11 16.86 -6.49 2.80
N SER A 12 16.82 -7.68 2.19
CA SER A 12 18.04 -8.45 1.88
C SER A 12 18.92 -7.80 0.81
N LEU A 13 18.37 -6.86 0.05
CA LEU A 13 19.03 -6.09 -1.00
C LEU A 13 19.35 -4.66 -0.55
N ASP A 14 19.24 -4.37 0.76
CA ASP A 14 19.47 -3.05 1.37
C ASP A 14 18.64 -1.91 0.75
N TYR A 15 17.45 -2.21 0.22
CA TYR A 15 16.52 -1.18 -0.20
C TYR A 15 15.86 -0.51 1.00
N GLU A 16 15.66 0.81 0.91
CA GLU A 16 14.78 1.53 1.81
C GLU A 16 13.32 1.17 1.52
N VAL A 17 12.60 0.73 2.56
CA VAL A 17 11.22 0.24 2.43
C VAL A 17 10.33 0.93 3.45
N THR A 18 9.22 1.47 2.95
CA THR A 18 8.10 1.97 3.75
C THR A 18 6.86 1.15 3.44
N VAL A 19 6.21 0.61 4.48
CA VAL A 19 4.95 -0.12 4.37
C VAL A 19 3.81 0.77 4.85
N LEU A 20 2.80 0.94 3.99
CA LEU A 20 1.54 1.62 4.32
C LEU A 20 0.60 0.63 5.02
N THR A 21 0.40 0.85 6.31
CA THR A 21 -0.30 -0.08 7.22
C THR A 21 -1.79 -0.23 6.93
N ASP A 22 -2.39 0.83 6.38
CA ASP A 22 -3.79 0.94 5.92
C ASP A 22 -3.95 0.70 4.41
N GLY A 23 -2.83 0.60 3.67
CA GLY A 23 -2.79 0.26 2.24
C GLY A 23 -2.49 -1.20 1.95
N THR A 24 -2.34 -2.03 2.99
CA THR A 24 -2.00 -3.45 2.88
C THR A 24 -2.89 -4.29 3.80
N GLY A 25 -2.95 -5.61 3.56
CA GLY A 25 -3.77 -6.52 4.35
C GLY A 25 -3.29 -7.96 4.36
N ALA A 26 -3.92 -8.76 5.22
CA ALA A 26 -3.76 -10.19 5.31
C ALA A 26 -5.11 -10.89 5.43
N LYS A 27 -5.09 -12.23 5.53
CA LYS A 27 -6.33 -13.03 5.62
C LYS A 27 -7.17 -12.72 6.86
N THR A 28 -6.52 -12.36 7.96
CA THR A 28 -7.17 -11.93 9.20
C THR A 28 -6.40 -10.76 9.80
N ASP A 29 -7.05 -10.00 10.67
CA ASP A 29 -6.45 -8.85 11.34
C ASP A 29 -5.27 -9.28 12.22
N GLU A 30 -5.37 -10.41 12.91
CA GLU A 30 -4.29 -10.93 13.76
C GLU A 30 -3.05 -11.24 12.94
N VAL A 31 -3.22 -11.88 11.77
CA VAL A 31 -2.12 -12.16 10.84
C VAL A 31 -1.55 -10.86 10.27
N HIS A 32 -2.39 -9.86 10.00
CA HIS A 32 -1.94 -8.55 9.52
C HIS A 32 -1.06 -7.87 10.57
N GLN A 33 -1.53 -7.77 11.81
CA GLN A 33 -0.78 -7.16 12.91
C GLN A 33 0.52 -7.90 13.22
N ALA A 34 0.52 -9.23 13.19
CA ALA A 34 1.74 -10.02 13.35
C ALA A 34 2.77 -9.73 12.25
N ASN A 35 2.32 -9.67 10.99
CA ASN A 35 3.21 -9.34 9.86
C ASN A 35 3.79 -7.92 10.00
N LEU A 36 2.98 -6.92 10.36
CA LEU A 36 3.45 -5.55 10.57
C LEU A 36 4.47 -5.47 11.72
N TYR A 37 4.21 -6.18 12.81
CA TYR A 37 5.13 -6.26 13.94
C TYR A 37 6.49 -6.83 13.55
N ASP A 38 6.51 -7.94 12.80
CA ASP A 38 7.74 -8.57 12.34
C ASP A 38 8.54 -7.65 11.41
N MET A 39 7.89 -7.00 10.45
CA MET A 39 8.54 -6.08 9.51
C MET A 39 9.11 -4.85 10.24
N LYS A 40 8.39 -4.32 11.25
CA LYS A 40 8.90 -3.23 12.07
C LYS A 40 10.17 -3.63 12.83
N ASN A 41 10.22 -4.85 13.36
CA ASN A 41 11.36 -5.33 14.15
C ASN A 41 12.64 -5.53 13.34
N ILE A 42 12.54 -5.70 12.02
CA ILE A 42 13.72 -5.75 11.13
C ILE A 42 14.10 -4.37 10.57
N GLY A 43 13.47 -3.29 11.04
CA GLY A 43 13.84 -1.91 10.72
C GLY A 43 13.03 -1.27 9.59
N ILE A 44 11.97 -1.91 9.11
CA ILE A 44 11.13 -1.36 8.04
C ILE A 44 10.27 -0.22 8.59
N MET A 45 10.16 0.87 7.82
CA MET A 45 9.33 2.01 8.19
C MET A 45 7.85 1.68 8.03
N MET A 46 7.08 1.86 9.10
CA MET A 46 5.62 1.69 9.10
C MET A 46 4.96 3.06 9.13
N MET A 47 4.08 3.35 8.18
CA MET A 47 3.30 4.60 8.13
C MET A 47 1.86 4.32 7.71
N THR A 48 0.94 5.23 8.01
CA THR A 48 -0.36 5.30 7.34
C THR A 48 -0.22 6.01 5.99
N THR A 49 -1.20 5.82 5.12
CA THR A 49 -1.26 6.51 3.82
C THR A 49 -1.33 8.03 4.03
N GLU A 50 -2.06 8.49 5.05
CA GLU A 50 -2.14 9.92 5.40
C GLU A 50 -0.78 10.49 5.85
N GLU A 51 -0.08 9.82 6.75
CA GLU A 51 1.26 10.24 7.19
C GLU A 51 2.24 10.30 6.02
N PHE A 52 2.17 9.32 5.10
CA PHE A 52 3.02 9.30 3.92
C PHE A 52 2.71 10.45 2.97
N ILE A 53 1.43 10.74 2.69
CA ILE A 53 1.05 11.89 1.86
C ILE A 53 1.55 13.20 2.48
N ASN A 54 1.44 13.34 3.80
CA ASN A 54 1.89 14.53 4.52
C ASN A 54 3.42 14.69 4.53
N SER A 55 4.19 13.61 4.35
CA SER A 55 5.65 13.66 4.29
C SER A 55 6.20 13.99 2.89
N LEU A 56 5.42 13.81 1.83
CA LEU A 56 5.85 14.04 0.46
C LEU A 56 6.00 15.54 0.13
N PRO A 57 7.09 15.95 -0.53
CA PRO A 57 7.24 17.32 -1.01
C PRO A 57 6.37 17.57 -2.24
N ASN A 58 5.72 18.74 -2.30
CA ASN A 58 4.99 19.24 -3.48
C ASN A 58 3.87 18.32 -4.00
N VAL A 59 3.09 17.69 -3.10
CA VAL A 59 1.96 16.84 -3.49
C VAL A 59 0.96 17.63 -4.35
N PRO A 60 0.69 17.20 -5.60
CA PRO A 60 -0.37 17.78 -6.40
C PRO A 60 -1.71 17.61 -5.69
N ARG A 61 -2.43 18.70 -5.46
CA ARG A 61 -3.77 18.67 -4.82
C ARG A 61 -4.91 18.42 -5.81
N GLU A 62 -4.58 18.06 -7.04
CA GLU A 62 -5.58 17.74 -8.04
C GLU A 62 -6.22 16.38 -7.71
N ASN A 63 -7.56 16.34 -7.65
CA ASN A 63 -8.28 15.11 -7.39
C ASN A 63 -8.31 14.23 -8.66
N HIS A 64 -7.24 13.48 -8.89
CA HIS A 64 -7.16 12.56 -10.02
C HIS A 64 -8.20 11.42 -9.94
N VAL A 65 -8.73 11.11 -8.75
CA VAL A 65 -9.74 10.06 -8.57
C VAL A 65 -11.03 10.42 -9.30
N GLU A 66 -11.47 11.67 -9.25
CA GLU A 66 -12.67 12.13 -9.98
C GLU A 66 -12.50 11.99 -11.49
N LYS A 67 -11.33 12.39 -12.02
CA LYS A 67 -11.02 12.23 -13.44
C LYS A 67 -11.02 10.76 -13.85
N ILE A 68 -10.36 9.89 -13.06
CA ILE A 68 -10.29 8.45 -13.33
C ILE A 68 -11.69 7.82 -13.27
N ARG A 69 -12.53 8.17 -12.29
CA ARG A 69 -13.91 7.66 -12.20
C ARG A 69 -14.72 8.04 -13.42
N LYS A 70 -14.67 9.32 -13.82
CA LYS A 70 -15.34 9.81 -15.02
C LYS A 70 -14.88 9.05 -16.27
N ASP A 71 -13.57 8.85 -16.41
CA ASP A 71 -12.99 8.06 -17.51
C ASP A 71 -13.49 6.61 -17.52
N ILE A 72 -13.63 5.96 -16.36
CA ILE A 72 -14.13 4.58 -16.25
C ILE A 72 -15.61 4.52 -16.68
N GLU A 73 -16.44 5.45 -16.22
CA GLU A 73 -17.86 5.56 -16.57
C GLU A 73 -18.05 5.80 -18.07
N GLU A 74 -17.28 6.73 -18.65
CA GLU A 74 -17.33 7.07 -20.08
C GLU A 74 -16.87 5.90 -20.97
N LYS A 75 -15.82 5.17 -20.56
CA LYS A 75 -15.28 4.04 -21.33
C LYS A 75 -16.12 2.76 -21.17
N LYS A 76 -17.13 2.75 -20.28
CA LYS A 76 -17.96 1.56 -19.95
C LYS A 76 -17.12 0.30 -19.66
N ILE A 77 -15.93 0.49 -19.10
CA ILE A 77 -15.05 -0.63 -18.75
C ILE A 77 -15.61 -1.21 -17.46
N VAL A 78 -16.19 -2.40 -17.52
CA VAL A 78 -16.53 -3.16 -16.32
C VAL A 78 -15.21 -3.73 -15.79
N PRO A 79 -14.76 -3.34 -14.59
CA PRO A 79 -13.57 -3.94 -13.98
C PRO A 79 -13.81 -5.45 -13.86
N GLU A 80 -12.80 -6.26 -14.20
CA GLU A 80 -12.94 -7.70 -14.02
C GLU A 80 -13.27 -8.01 -12.56
N PRO A 81 -14.22 -8.93 -12.31
CA PRO A 81 -14.56 -9.30 -10.95
C PRO A 81 -13.33 -9.84 -10.24
N SER A 82 -13.15 -9.40 -9.00
CA SER A 82 -12.10 -9.89 -8.12
C SER A 82 -12.23 -11.41 -7.96
N SER A 83 -11.27 -12.16 -8.50
CA SER A 83 -11.27 -13.63 -8.52
C SER A 83 -10.67 -14.27 -7.25
N TYR A 84 -10.75 -13.59 -6.10
CA TYR A 84 -10.16 -14.06 -4.85
C TYR A 84 -11.05 -15.08 -4.14
#